data_AF-A0A928EYX7-F1
#
_entry.id   AF-A0A928EYX7-F1
#
_cell.length_a   1.000
_cell.length_b   1.000
_cell.length_c   1.000
_cell.angle_alpha   90.00
_cell.angle_beta   90.00
_cell.angle_gamma   90.00
#
_symmetry.space_group_name_H-M   'P 1'
#
loop_
_entity.id
_entity.type
_entity.pdbx_description
1 polymer ?
#
loop_
_entity_poly.entity_id
_entity_poly.type
_entity_poly.pdbx_seq_one_letter_code
_entity_poly.pdbx_strand_id
1 'polypeptide(L)' 'MTKTERKLAKLNGTAEKEYGALVTRKLRTRYSLSEELATLRKRESDPDAFAAYNAFAEECKREARVEVFGEEGDV' A
#
# COMPACT_ATOMS: atom_id res chain seq x y z
N MET A 1 -12.85 17.41 -21.85
CA MET A 1 -13.07 17.19 -20.41
C MET A 1 -13.96 18.26 -19.81
N THR A 2 -15.03 17.88 -19.13
CA THR A 2 -15.95 18.78 -18.41
C THR A 2 -15.32 19.29 -17.10
N LYS A 3 -15.89 20.36 -16.52
CA LYS A 3 -15.45 20.88 -15.21
C LYS A 3 -15.60 19.80 -14.11
N THR A 4 -16.64 18.98 -14.22
CA THR A 4 -16.93 17.86 -13.31
C THR A 4 -15.89 16.75 -13.43
N GLU A 5 -15.54 16.33 -14.65
CA GLU A 5 -14.51 15.31 -14.88
C GLU A 5 -13.14 15.72 -14.32
N ARG A 6 -12.75 16.98 -14.50
CA ARG A 6 -11.48 17.50 -13.93
C ARG A 6 -11.47 17.48 -12.40
N LYS A 7 -12.62 17.77 -11.76
CA LYS A 7 -12.74 17.72 -10.29
C LYS A 7 -12.63 16.28 -9.79
N LEU A 8 -13.30 15.34 -10.45
CA LEU A 8 -13.26 13.92 -10.10
C LEU A 8 -11.84 13.34 -10.25
N ALA A 9 -11.17 13.61 -11.35
CA ALA A 9 -9.78 13.16 -11.57
C ALA A 9 -8.82 13.70 -10.49
N LYS A 10 -9.01 14.94 -10.05
CA LYS A 10 -8.21 15.54 -8.98
C LYS A 10 -8.47 14.88 -7.62
N LEU A 11 -9.74 14.61 -7.29
CA LEU A 11 -10.14 13.91 -6.06
C LEU A 11 -9.54 12.51 -6.01
N ASN A 12 -9.67 11.75 -7.11
CA ASN A 12 -9.08 10.41 -7.21
C ASN A 12 -7.55 10.47 -7.08
N GLY A 13 -6.90 11.44 -7.73
CA GLY A 13 -5.46 11.64 -7.58
C GLY A 13 -5.01 12.02 -6.16
N THR A 14 -5.86 12.66 -5.36
CA THR A 14 -5.61 12.92 -3.94
C THR A 14 -5.78 11.65 -3.11
N ALA A 15 -6.86 10.89 -3.33
CA ALA A 15 -7.11 9.64 -2.63
C ALA A 15 -6.01 8.60 -2.89
N GLU A 16 -5.54 8.45 -4.14
CA GLU A 16 -4.41 7.56 -4.47
C GLU A 16 -3.11 7.94 -3.74
N LYS A 17 -2.83 9.24 -3.61
CA LYS A 17 -1.65 9.71 -2.85
C LYS A 17 -1.79 9.42 -1.36
N GLU A 18 -2.98 9.61 -0.80
CA GLU A 18 -3.28 9.33 0.60
C GLU A 18 -3.16 7.83 0.89
N TYR A 19 -3.70 6.98 0.01
CA TYR A 19 -3.55 5.54 0.06
C TYR A 19 -2.08 5.12 0.10
N GLY A 20 -1.27 5.57 -0.86
CA GLY A 20 0.16 5.22 -0.90
C GLY A 20 0.93 5.69 0.35
N ALA A 21 0.61 6.88 0.86
CA ALA A 21 1.21 7.40 2.09
C ALA A 21 0.82 6.58 3.32
N LEU A 22 -0.44 6.17 3.41
CA LEU A 22 -0.97 5.39 4.52
C LEU A 22 -0.40 3.96 4.53
N VAL A 23 -0.34 3.28 3.38
CA VAL A 23 0.32 1.98 3.23
C VAL A 23 1.77 2.07 3.69
N THR A 24 2.50 3.10 3.24
CA THR A 24 3.89 3.32 3.66
C THR A 24 3.98 3.51 5.17
N ARG A 25 3.12 4.34 5.77
CA ARG A 25 3.11 4.57 7.21
C ARG A 25 2.86 3.27 7.99
N LYS A 26 1.91 2.45 7.55
CA LYS A 26 1.60 1.14 8.16
C LYS A 26 2.77 0.17 8.04
N LEU A 27 3.40 0.05 6.86
CA LEU A 27 4.61 -0.76 6.67
C LEU A 27 5.73 -0.37 7.64
N ARG A 28 5.91 0.93 7.88
CA ARG A 28 6.95 1.48 8.78
C ARG A 28 6.70 1.20 10.26
N THR A 29 5.55 0.66 10.65
CA THR A 29 5.32 0.18 12.02
C THR A 29 6.09 -1.10 12.33
N ARG A 30 6.44 -1.88 11.30
CA ARG A 30 7.09 -3.20 11.46
C ARG A 30 8.42 -3.32 10.71
N TYR A 31 8.56 -2.65 9.56
CA TYR A 31 9.76 -2.71 8.74
C TYR A 31 10.30 -1.32 8.48
N SER A 32 11.56 -1.08 8.86
CA SER A 32 12.32 0.04 8.31
C SER A 32 12.49 -0.13 6.79
N LEU A 33 12.77 0.97 6.09
CA LEU A 33 13.04 0.91 4.65
C LEU A 33 14.21 -0.03 4.33
N SER A 34 15.24 -0.04 5.17
CA SER A 34 16.43 -0.88 5.00
C SER A 34 16.09 -2.37 5.10
N GLU A 35 15.26 -2.74 6.08
CA GLU A 35 14.80 -4.13 6.28
C GLU A 35 13.90 -4.60 5.15
N GLU A 36 12.95 -3.76 4.73
CA GLU A 36 12.11 -4.04 3.56
C GLU A 36 12.97 -4.30 2.32
N LEU A 37 13.91 -3.42 2.00
CA LEU A 37 14.81 -3.59 0.85
C LEU A 37 15.68 -4.85 0.97
N ALA A 38 16.11 -5.22 2.18
CA ALA A 38 16.85 -6.46 2.41
C ALA A 38 15.98 -7.69 2.14
N THR A 39 14.75 -7.70 2.63
CA THR A 39 13.79 -8.80 2.39
C THR A 39 13.45 -8.93 0.91
N LEU A 40 13.21 -7.82 0.21
CA LEU A 40 12.89 -7.82 -1.23
C LEU A 40 14.04 -8.39 -2.08
N ARG A 41 15.30 -8.11 -1.74
CA ARG A 41 16.47 -8.69 -2.43
C ARG A 41 16.62 -10.18 -2.20
N LYS A 42 16.14 -10.68 -1.06
CA LYS A 42 16.19 -12.09 -0.69
C LYS A 42 14.94 -12.86 -1.11
N ARG A 43 14.05 -12.28 -1.93
CA ARG A 43 12.80 -12.92 -2.36
C ARG A 43 12.95 -14.37 -2.83
N GLU A 44 14.01 -14.66 -3.58
CA GLU A 44 14.26 -16.01 -4.13
C GLU A 44 15.13 -16.88 -3.22
N SER A 45 16.01 -16.29 -2.41
CA SER A 45 16.94 -17.01 -1.54
C SER A 45 16.41 -17.25 -0.11
N ASP A 46 15.35 -16.54 0.27
CA ASP A 46 14.65 -16.64 1.55
C ASP A 46 13.13 -16.37 1.32
N PRO A 47 12.44 -17.32 0.68
CA PRO A 47 11.03 -17.16 0.30
C PRO A 47 10.11 -17.04 1.52
N ASP A 48 10.47 -17.62 2.65
CA ASP A 48 9.67 -17.56 3.89
C ASP A 48 9.69 -16.14 4.48
N ALA A 49 10.87 -15.50 4.55
CA ALA A 49 10.98 -14.11 4.98
C ALA A 49 10.21 -13.17 4.04
N PHE A 50 10.28 -13.42 2.73
CA PHE A 50 9.50 -12.66 1.75
C PHE A 50 7.99 -12.90 1.91
N ALA A 51 7.54 -14.14 2.10
CA ALA A 51 6.13 -14.46 2.28
C ALA A 51 5.54 -13.76 3.52
N ALA A 52 6.29 -13.74 4.63
CA ALA A 52 5.88 -13.03 5.84
C ALA A 52 5.77 -11.52 5.63
N TYR A 53 6.74 -10.91 4.94
CA TYR A 53 6.69 -9.50 4.56
C TYR A 53 5.51 -9.21 3.62
N ASN A 54 5.31 -10.06 2.60
CA ASN A 54 4.28 -9.87 1.60
C ASN A 54 2.87 -9.96 2.21
N ALA A 55 2.62 -10.94 3.08
CA ALA A 55 1.35 -11.05 3.79
C ALA A 55 1.02 -9.78 4.60
N PHE A 56 2.02 -9.25 5.32
CA PHE A 56 1.84 -8.01 6.07
C PHE A 56 1.64 -6.79 5.16
N ALA A 57 2.33 -6.73 4.02
CA ALA A 57 2.15 -5.66 3.04
C ALA A 57 0.73 -5.68 2.44
N GLU A 58 0.19 -6.86 2.12
CA GLU A 58 -1.20 -6.99 1.64
C GLU A 58 -2.22 -6.60 2.71
N GLU A 59 -1.99 -6.96 3.98
CA GLU A 59 -2.81 -6.49 5.10
C GLU A 59 -2.79 -4.95 5.20
N CYS A 60 -1.61 -4.33 5.13
CA CYS A 60 -1.48 -2.86 5.14
C CYS A 60 -2.25 -2.20 3.99
N LYS A 61 -2.20 -2.79 2.78
CA LYS A 61 -2.94 -2.31 1.61
C LYS A 61 -4.45 -2.41 1.81
N ARG A 62 -4.92 -3.56 2.30
CA ARG A 62 -6.34 -3.79 2.58
C ARG A 62 -6.87 -2.75 3.58
N GLU A 63 -6.18 -2.56 4.70
CA GLU A 63 -6.57 -1.57 5.70
C GLU A 63 -6.57 -0.13 5.13
N ALA A 64 -5.51 0.26 4.42
CA ALA A 64 -5.43 1.58 3.83
C ALA A 64 -6.53 1.81 2.79
N ARG A 65 -6.92 0.77 2.05
CA ARG A 65 -8.00 0.84 1.06
C ARG A 65 -9.36 1.07 1.71
N VAL A 66 -9.65 0.35 2.80
CA VAL A 66 -10.87 0.57 3.59
C VAL A 66 -10.89 2.00 4.16
N GLU A 67 -9.77 2.47 4.72
CA GLU A 67 -9.69 3.80 5.33
C GLU A 67 -9.85 4.95 4.31
N VAL A 68 -9.29 4.82 3.10
CA VAL A 68 -9.27 5.91 2.10
C VAL A 68 -10.47 5.87 1.16
N PHE A 69 -10.93 4.67 0.77
CA PHE A 69 -11.96 4.51 -0.26
C PHE A 69 -13.28 3.95 0.30
N GLY A 70 -13.30 3.43 1.53
CA GLY A 70 -14.48 2.79 2.11
C GLY A 70 -14.84 1.46 1.45
N GLU A 71 -13.94 0.88 0.65
CA GLU A 71 -14.11 -0.41 -0.01
C GLU A 71 -13.40 -1.51 0.79
N GLU A 72 -14.13 -2.53 1.24
CA GLU A 72 -13.54 -3.85 1.52
C GLU A 72 -13.17 -4.49 0.17
N GLY A 73 -12.00 -4.14 -0.38
CA GLY A 73 -11.54 -4.74 -1.63
C GLY A 73 -11.13 -6.19 -1.41
N ASP A 74 -11.75 -7.13 -2.14
CA ASP A 74 -11.32 -8.52 -2.25
C ASP A 74 -9.86 -8.60 -2.74
N VAL A 75 -9.08 -9.44 -2.07
CA VAL A 75 -7.67 -9.78 -2.37
C VAL A 75 -7.58 -10.68 -3.61
#